data_AF-A0A3B8ZHP2-F1
#
_entry.id   AF-A0A3B8ZHP2-F1
#
_cell.length_a   1.000
_cell.length_b   1.000
_cell.length_c   1.000
_cell.angle_alpha   90.00
_cell.angle_beta   90.00
_cell.angle_gamma   90.00
#
_symmetry.space_group_name_H-M   'P 1'
#
loop_
_entity.id
_entity.type
_entity.pdbx_description
1 polymer ?
#
loop_
_entity_poly.entity_id
_entity_poly.type
_entity_poly.pdbx_seq_one_letter_code
_entity_poly.pdbx_strand_id
1 'polypeptide(L)'
;MAVQEKVLWTKWATKLRQTMMTSLTAEVTKSVATIADETGTTKAESTLTGSRFWQDCQAGKSPNEALSAAGFEIEFTPDEKRKVHEVTLRLNKTWMDILQGVLDRKRN
;
A
#
# COMPACT_ATOMS: atom_id res chain seq x y z
N MET A 1 -9.21 9.45 -14.56
CA MET A 1 -8.04 8.54 -14.43
C MET A 1 -8.24 7.38 -15.38
N ALA A 2 -7.24 7.04 -16.19
CA ALA A 2 -7.36 5.93 -17.14
C ALA A 2 -7.60 4.62 -16.36
N VAL A 3 -8.60 3.84 -16.75
CA VAL A 3 -8.99 2.55 -16.13
C VAL A 3 -7.78 1.65 -15.84
N GLN A 4 -6.75 1.74 -16.68
CA GLN A 4 -5.47 1.04 -16.57
C GLN A 4 -4.74 1.32 -15.25
N GLU A 5 -4.67 2.57 -14.78
CA GLU A 5 -4.00 2.92 -13.51
C GLU A 5 -4.66 2.20 -12.33
N LYS A 6 -5.99 2.22 -12.26
CA LYS A 6 -6.72 1.53 -11.19
C LYS A 6 -6.42 0.02 -11.19
N VAL A 7 -6.31 -0.59 -12.38
CA VAL A 7 -5.99 -2.02 -12.52
C VAL A 7 -4.57 -2.32 -12.04
N LEU A 8 -3.58 -1.48 -12.39
CA LEU A 8 -2.19 -1.63 -11.96
C LEU A 8 -2.07 -1.57 -10.43
N TRP A 9 -2.62 -0.53 -9.81
CA TRP A 9 -2.63 -0.37 -8.35
C TRP A 9 -3.37 -1.50 -7.64
N THR A 10 -4.52 -1.94 -8.17
CA THR A 10 -5.28 -3.07 -7.59
C THR A 10 -4.49 -4.38 -7.65
N LYS A 11 -3.86 -4.68 -8.79
CA LYS A 11 -3.05 -5.88 -8.97
C LYS A 11 -1.84 -5.87 -8.05
N TRP A 12 -1.13 -4.75 -7.99
CA TRP A 12 0.02 -4.58 -7.11
C TRP A 12 -0.36 -4.73 -5.64
N ALA A 13 -1.40 -4.02 -5.17
CA ALA A 13 -1.86 -4.10 -3.78
C ALA A 13 -2.32 -5.53 -3.41
N THR A 14 -3.07 -6.20 -4.29
CA THR A 14 -3.50 -7.58 -4.06
C THR A 14 -2.30 -8.53 -3.95
N LYS A 15 -1.32 -8.39 -4.85
CA LYS A 15 -0.09 -9.19 -4.83
C LYS A 15 0.72 -8.93 -3.57
N LEU A 16 0.89 -7.67 -3.18
CA LEU A 16 1.61 -7.28 -1.97
C LEU A 16 0.98 -7.92 -0.73
N ARG A 17 -0.34 -7.87 -0.61
CA ARG A 17 -1.06 -8.51 0.50
C ARG A 17 -0.84 -10.01 0.53
N GLN A 18 -0.93 -10.68 -0.62
CA GLN A 18 -0.65 -12.12 -0.71
C GLN A 18 0.78 -12.44 -0.28
N THR A 19 1.76 -11.64 -0.72
CA THR A 19 3.15 -11.77 -0.28
C THR A 19 3.26 -11.63 1.23
N MET A 20 2.66 -10.60 1.82
CA MET A 20 2.66 -10.35 3.27
C MET A 20 2.01 -11.48 4.08
N MET A 21 0.89 -12.02 3.59
CA MET A 21 0.24 -13.17 4.22
C MET A 21 1.10 -14.45 4.14
N THR A 22 1.83 -14.64 3.03
CA THR A 22 2.74 -15.78 2.87
C THR A 22 4.02 -15.64 3.70
N SER A 23 4.59 -14.43 3.76
CA SER A 23 5.77 -14.12 4.60
C SER A 23 5.44 -13.91 6.06
N LEU A 24 4.15 -13.91 6.42
CA LEU A 24 3.63 -13.68 7.76
C LEU A 24 4.05 -12.32 8.35
N THR A 25 4.12 -11.29 7.51
CA THR A 25 4.50 -9.92 7.89
C THR A 25 3.28 -9.01 7.92
N ALA A 26 3.04 -8.32 9.04
CA ALA A 26 1.88 -7.46 9.22
C ALA A 26 2.04 -6.07 8.59
N GLU A 27 3.27 -5.60 8.41
CA GLU A 27 3.58 -4.31 7.80
C GLU A 27 4.83 -4.38 6.93
N VAL A 28 4.91 -3.48 5.96
CA VAL A 28 6.08 -3.31 5.09
C VAL A 28 6.30 -1.83 4.79
N THR A 29 7.55 -1.39 4.90
CA THR A 29 7.95 -0.05 4.46
C THR A 29 8.63 -0.14 3.11
N LYS A 30 8.17 0.67 2.16
CA LYS A 30 8.75 0.74 0.80
C LYS A 30 9.00 2.19 0.44
N SER A 31 10.06 2.43 -0.32
CA SER A 31 10.30 3.73 -0.92
C SER A 31 9.26 4.01 -2.01
N VAL A 32 8.94 5.28 -2.23
CA VAL A 32 8.02 5.70 -3.30
C VAL A 32 8.55 5.26 -4.68
N ALA A 33 9.87 5.28 -4.88
CA ALA A 33 10.49 4.79 -6.11
C ALA A 33 10.23 3.29 -6.32
N THR A 34 10.43 2.47 -5.28
CA THR A 34 10.12 1.03 -5.33
C THR A 34 8.64 0.79 -5.63
N ILE A 35 7.74 1.58 -5.04
CA ILE A 35 6.30 1.44 -5.31
C ILE A 35 5.97 1.81 -6.76
N ALA A 36 6.59 2.87 -7.29
CA ALA A 36 6.42 3.27 -8.69
C ALA A 36 6.85 2.16 -9.66
N ASP A 37 8.03 1.59 -9.42
CA ASP A 37 8.60 0.49 -10.20
C ASP A 37 7.74 -0.78 -10.13
N GLU A 38 7.34 -1.20 -8.92
CA GLU A 38 6.55 -2.42 -8.72
C GLU A 38 5.11 -2.28 -9.25
N THR A 39 4.52 -1.09 -9.17
CA THR A 39 3.17 -0.83 -9.66
C THR A 39 3.16 -0.68 -11.19
N GLY A 40 4.27 -0.22 -11.78
CA GLY A 40 4.35 0.10 -13.20
C GLY A 40 3.44 1.28 -13.60
N THR A 41 3.19 2.21 -12.67
CA THR A 41 2.31 3.36 -12.88
C THR A 41 2.92 4.32 -13.89
N THR A 42 2.05 4.93 -14.71
CA THR A 42 2.41 5.97 -15.68
C THR A 42 2.43 7.37 -15.05
N LYS A 43 2.10 7.49 -13.76
CA LYS A 43 2.16 8.76 -13.04
C LYS A 43 3.60 9.23 -12.90
N ALA A 44 3.79 10.54 -13.02
CA ALA A 44 5.08 11.16 -12.74
C ALA A 44 5.49 10.92 -11.28
N GLU A 45 6.77 10.65 -11.05
CA GLU A 45 7.34 10.46 -9.71
C GLU A 45 7.06 11.65 -8.78
N SER A 46 7.00 12.86 -9.32
CA SER A 46 6.62 14.08 -8.59
C SER A 46 5.20 14.03 -8.00
N THR A 47 4.30 13.26 -8.61
CA THR A 47 2.95 13.03 -8.09
C THR A 47 2.98 12.03 -6.94
N LEU A 48 3.75 10.95 -7.10
CA LEU A 48 3.87 9.91 -6.09
C LEU A 48 4.65 10.39 -4.87
N THR A 49 5.62 11.29 -5.02
CA THR A 49 6.31 11.89 -3.87
C THR A 49 5.47 12.97 -3.19
N GLY A 50 4.31 13.37 -3.73
CA GLY A 50 3.45 14.37 -3.11
C GLY A 50 2.69 13.81 -1.91
N SER A 51 2.81 14.45 -0.73
CA SER A 51 2.02 14.08 0.46
C SER A 51 0.52 14.01 0.21
N ARG A 52 -0.04 14.92 -0.61
CA ARG A 52 -1.47 14.92 -0.97
C ARG A 52 -1.92 13.63 -1.64
N PHE A 53 -1.07 13.04 -2.50
CA PHE A 53 -1.39 11.78 -3.16
C PHE A 53 -1.60 10.67 -2.13
N TRP A 54 -0.68 10.56 -1.16
CA TRP A 54 -0.77 9.56 -0.09
C TRP A 54 -1.88 9.83 0.91
N GLN A 55 -2.20 11.11 1.18
CA GLN A 55 -3.39 11.47 1.97
C GLN A 55 -4.68 10.99 1.29
N ASP A 56 -4.80 11.14 -0.04
CA ASP A 56 -5.96 10.66 -0.79
C ASP A 56 -6.04 9.12 -0.78
N CYS A 57 -4.90 8.42 -0.88
CA CYS A 57 -4.81 6.98 -0.73
C CYS A 57 -5.25 6.53 0.68
N GLN A 58 -4.76 7.21 1.73
CA GLN A 58 -5.08 6.92 3.13
C GLN A 58 -6.56 7.14 3.42
N ALA A 59 -7.16 8.19 2.84
CA ALA A 59 -8.58 8.49 2.98
C ALA A 59 -9.49 7.58 2.13
N GLY A 60 -8.93 6.70 1.29
CA GLY A 60 -9.69 5.85 0.37
C GLY A 60 -10.52 6.63 -0.65
N LYS A 61 -10.13 7.86 -1.00
CA LYS A 61 -10.93 8.74 -1.87
C LYS A 61 -10.50 8.63 -3.34
N SER A 62 -11.45 8.22 -4.21
CA SER A 62 -11.27 8.12 -5.67
C SER A 62 -10.06 7.23 -6.05
N PRO A 63 -9.56 7.11 -7.31
CA PRO A 63 -9.10 5.83 -7.88
C PRO A 63 -7.91 5.12 -7.21
N ASN A 64 -7.26 5.76 -6.24
CA ASN A 64 -6.24 5.17 -5.37
C ASN A 64 -6.82 4.36 -4.19
N GLU A 65 -8.15 4.20 -4.14
CA GLU A 65 -8.86 3.30 -3.22
C GLU A 65 -8.31 1.86 -3.26
N ALA A 66 -7.61 1.46 -4.33
CA ALA A 66 -7.00 0.15 -4.49
C ALA A 66 -6.24 -0.36 -3.25
N LEU A 67 -5.52 0.51 -2.55
CA LEU A 67 -4.79 0.15 -1.32
C LEU A 67 -5.74 -0.13 -0.15
N SER A 68 -6.68 0.77 0.09
CA SER A 68 -7.70 0.61 1.14
C SER A 68 -8.60 -0.60 0.87
N ALA A 69 -9.05 -0.79 -0.37
CA ALA A 69 -9.85 -1.93 -0.82
C ALA A 69 -9.08 -3.27 -0.75
N ALA A 70 -7.76 -3.25 -0.94
CA ALA A 70 -6.92 -4.41 -0.68
C ALA A 70 -6.79 -4.72 0.83
N GLY A 71 -7.13 -3.76 1.69
CA GLY A 71 -7.11 -3.90 3.14
C GLY A 71 -5.83 -3.37 3.78
N PHE A 72 -5.24 -2.31 3.21
CA PHE A 72 -4.08 -1.63 3.79
C PHE A 72 -4.43 -0.36 4.53
N GLU A 73 -3.78 -0.17 5.66
CA GLU A 73 -3.61 1.09 6.36
C GLU A 73 -2.27 1.70 5.91
N ILE A 74 -2.29 2.98 5.59
CA ILE A 74 -1.14 3.68 5.01
C ILE A 74 -0.61 4.68 6.05
N GLU A 75 0.67 4.58 6.35
CA GLU A 75 1.42 5.51 7.20
C GLU A 75 2.58 6.10 6.40
N PHE A 76 2.83 7.39 6.55
CA PHE A 76 3.96 8.08 5.91
C PHE A 76 4.29 9.35 6.66
N THR A 77 5.55 9.77 6.60
CA THR A 77 6.00 11.05 7.16
C THR A 77 6.53 11.92 6.02
N PRO A 78 5.89 13.05 5.70
CA PRO A 78 6.42 13.97 4.71
C PRO A 78 7.62 14.75 5.27
N ASP A 79 8.58 15.06 4.39
CA ASP A 79 9.73 15.92 4.70
C ASP A 79 9.32 17.42 4.81
N GLU A 80 10.31 18.27 5.11
CA GLU A 80 10.11 19.73 5.21
C GLU A 80 9.55 20.37 3.94
N LYS A 81 9.73 19.73 2.78
CA LYS A 81 9.22 20.14 1.47
C LYS A 81 7.88 19.46 1.11
N ARG A 82 7.25 18.80 2.07
CA ARG A 82 5.99 18.04 1.94
C ARG A 82 6.10 16.85 0.98
N LYS A 83 7.32 16.34 0.76
CA LYS A 83 7.58 15.16 -0.05
C LYS A 83 7.61 13.90 0.80
N VAL A 84 7.06 12.83 0.27
CA VAL A 84 7.06 11.50 0.87
C VAL A 84 8.09 10.66 0.13
N HIS A 85 9.04 10.11 0.87
CA HIS A 85 10.08 9.22 0.33
C HIS A 85 9.77 7.76 0.63
N GLU A 86 9.15 7.49 1.77
CA GLU A 86 8.81 6.15 2.24
C GLU A 86 7.37 6.09 2.71
N VAL A 87 6.76 4.94 2.48
CA VAL A 87 5.39 4.63 2.87
C VAL A 87 5.37 3.27 3.54
N THR A 88 4.78 3.24 4.72
CA THR A 88 4.50 2.03 5.47
C THR A 88 3.08 1.58 5.16
N LEU A 89 2.94 0.33 4.73
CA LEU A 89 1.68 -0.32 4.41
C LEU A 89 1.45 -1.41 5.46
N ARG A 90 0.47 -1.21 6.32
CA ARG A 90 0.05 -2.18 7.35
C ARG A 90 -1.22 -2.87 6.92
N LEU A 91 -1.34 -4.16 7.21
CA LEU A 91 -2.61 -4.86 7.06
C LEU A 91 -3.64 -4.22 8.00
N ASN A 92 -4.86 -3.98 7.52
CA ASN A 92 -5.94 -3.53 8.39
C ASN A 92 -6.31 -4.61 9.41
N LYS A 93 -7.14 -4.23 10.39
CA LYS A 93 -7.58 -5.14 11.45
C LYS A 93 -8.08 -6.50 10.93
N THR A 94 -8.91 -6.51 9.88
CA THR A 94 -9.46 -7.75 9.31
C THR A 94 -8.35 -8.69 8.83
N TRP A 95 -7.36 -8.18 8.10
CA TRP A 95 -6.25 -9.01 7.61
C TRP A 95 -5.26 -9.36 8.70
N MET A 96 -5.05 -8.49 9.70
CA MET A 96 -4.26 -8.80 10.89
C MET A 96 -4.89 -9.94 11.69
N ASP A 97 -6.22 -9.96 11.87
CA ASP A 97 -6.92 -11.03 12.59
C ASP A 97 -6.78 -12.36 11.84
N ILE A 98 -6.89 -12.35 10.50
CA ILE A 98 -6.65 -13.54 9.67
C ILE A 98 -5.19 -14.01 9.80
N LEU A 99 -4.23 -13.10 9.74
CA LEU A 99 -2.81 -13.40 9.88
C LEU A 99 -2.50 -14.03 11.25
N GLN A 100 -3.06 -13.47 12.33
CA GLN A 100 -2.95 -14.03 13.67
C GLN A 100 -3.50 -15.45 13.75
N GLY A 101 -4.69 -15.70 13.17
CA GLY A 101 -5.24 -17.05 13.12
C GLY A 101 -4.35 -18.06 12.36
N VAL A 102 -3.58 -17.62 11.36
CA VAL A 102 -2.59 -18.47 10.67
C VAL A 102 -1.35 -18.70 11.54
N LEU A 103 -0.87 -17.67 12.23
CA LEU A 103 0.26 -17.77 13.15
C LEU A 103 -0.01 -18.70 14.32
N ASP A 104 -1.20 -18.60 14.93
CA ASP A 104 -1.62 -19.46 16.03
C ASP A 104 -1.70 -20.93 15.62
N ARG A 105 -2.17 -21.22 14.40
CA ARG A 105 -2.22 -22.59 13.84
C ARG A 105 -0.85 -23.17 13.50
N LYS A 106 0.16 -22.34 13.24
CA LYS A 106 1.54 -22.81 13.03
C LYS A 106 2.29 -23.09 14.33
N ARG A 107 1.81 -22.52 15.45
CA ARG A 107 2.39 -22.69 16.79
C ARG A 107 1.88 -23.92 17.53
N ASN A 108 0.67 -24.37 17.21
CA ASN A 108 0.11 -25.65 17.65
C ASN A 108 0.50 -26.78 16.68
#